data_AF-A0A1S2PNC9-F1
#
_entry.id   AF-A0A1S2PNC9-F1
#
_cell.length_a   1.000
_cell.length_b   1.000
_cell.length_c   1.000
_cell.angle_alpha   90.00
_cell.angle_beta   90.00
_cell.angle_gamma   90.00
#
_symmetry.space_group_name_H-M   'P 1'
#
loop_
_entity.id
_entity.type
_entity.pdbx_description
1 polymer ?
#
loop_
_entity_poly.entity_id
_entity_poly.type
_entity_poly.pdbx_seq_one_letter_code
_entity_poly.pdbx_strand_id
1 'polypeptide(L)'
;MFCAFLDRLARRAGLKVHVIADPYPVHRSPAVRARLAANAERVELHLTPGYSPELNPGELLNADLKHHVHGARATLCGTGSRSWRL
;
A
#
# COMPACT_ATOMS: atom_id res chain seq x y z
N MET A 1 2.84 -13.53 -5.71
CA MET A 1 1.82 -12.46 -5.69
C MET A 1 2.42 -11.08 -5.99
N PHE A 2 3.39 -10.59 -5.20
CA PHE A 2 3.96 -9.23 -5.40
C PHE A 2 4.69 -9.04 -6.73
N CYS A 3 5.54 -9.99 -7.17
CA CYS A 3 6.19 -9.87 -8.49
C CYS A 3 5.17 -9.75 -9.62
N ALA A 4 4.14 -10.61 -9.65
CA ALA A 4 3.08 -10.53 -10.66
C ALA A 4 2.34 -9.18 -10.66
N PHE A 5 2.22 -8.53 -9.49
CA PHE A 5 1.71 -7.17 -9.41
C PHE A 5 2.66 -6.16 -10.09
N LEU A 6 3.96 -6.18 -9.78
CA LEU A 6 4.97 -5.32 -10.41
C LEU A 6 4.96 -5.49 -11.94
N ASP A 7 4.83 -6.72 -12.42
CA ASP A 7 4.83 -7.02 -13.86
C ASP A 7 3.63 -6.40 -14.56
N ARG A 8 2.46 -6.50 -13.93
CA ARG A 8 1.24 -5.91 -14.48
C ARG A 8 1.31 -4.39 -14.48
N LEU A 9 1.94 -3.79 -13.47
CA LEU A 9 2.20 -2.36 -13.40
C LEU A 9 3.11 -1.92 -14.55
N ALA A 10 4.25 -2.60 -14.71
CA ALA A 10 5.25 -2.34 -15.74
C ALA A 10 4.69 -2.42 -17.17
N ARG A 11 3.70 -3.31 -17.40
CA ARG A 11 3.06 -3.46 -18.71
C ARG A 11 2.02 -2.39 -19.01
N ARG A 12 1.34 -1.86 -17.99
CA ARG A 12 0.17 -0.98 -18.19
C ARG A 12 0.50 0.51 -18.18
N ALA A 13 1.53 0.93 -17.46
CA ALA A 13 1.76 2.34 -17.21
C ALA A 13 2.28 3.13 -18.42
N GLY A 14 2.85 2.47 -19.43
CA GLY A 14 3.46 3.14 -20.61
C GLY A 14 4.69 4.00 -20.31
N LEU A 15 5.00 4.23 -19.03
CA LEU A 15 6.09 5.03 -18.48
C LEU A 15 6.70 4.29 -17.28
N LYS A 16 7.88 4.73 -16.82
CA LYS A 16 8.53 4.17 -15.64
C LYS A 16 7.67 4.42 -14.39
N VAL A 17 7.43 3.38 -13.60
CA VAL A 17 6.61 3.45 -12.40
C VAL A 17 7.46 3.38 -11.14
N HIS A 18 7.24 4.35 -10.25
CA HIS A 18 7.82 4.37 -8.92
C HIS A 18 6.80 3.80 -7.94
N VAL A 19 7.12 2.66 -7.34
CA VAL A 19 6.29 1.99 -6.35
C VAL A 19 6.84 2.32 -4.97
N ILE A 20 6.02 2.88 -4.10
CA ILE A 20 6.35 3.09 -2.69
C ILE A 20 5.63 2.01 -1.89
N ALA A 21 6.35 1.26 -1.06
CA ALA A 21 5.79 0.20 -0.24
C ALA A 21 6.39 0.17 1.16
N ASP A 22 5.64 -0.39 2.11
CA ASP A 22 6.14 -0.61 3.46
C ASP A 22 7.30 -1.61 3.49
N PRO A 23 8.18 -1.54 4.50
CA PRO A 23 9.36 -2.38 4.61
C PRO A 23 9.04 -3.82 5.07
N TYR A 24 8.01 -4.48 4.51
CA TYR A 24 7.74 -5.88 4.81
C TYR A 24 8.80 -6.81 4.20
N PRO A 25 9.16 -7.94 4.86
CA PRO A 25 10.16 -8.89 4.38
C PRO A 25 9.90 -9.40 2.96
N VAL A 26 8.63 -9.55 2.57
CA VAL A 26 8.23 -10.01 1.23
C VAL A 26 8.76 -9.11 0.11
N HIS A 27 8.81 -7.79 0.32
CA HIS A 27 9.31 -6.82 -0.66
C HIS A 27 10.84 -6.83 -0.78
N ARG A 28 11.53 -7.40 0.22
CA ARG A 28 12.99 -7.55 0.22
C ARG A 28 13.47 -8.90 -0.30
N SER A 29 12.54 -9.81 -0.63
CA SER A 29 12.89 -11.17 -1.05
C SER A 29 13.78 -11.19 -2.30
N PRO A 30 14.66 -12.22 -2.45
CA PRO A 30 15.52 -12.35 -3.61
C PRO A 30 14.77 -12.34 -4.94
N ALA A 31 13.59 -12.97 -4.98
CA ALA A 31 12.73 -12.99 -6.17
C ALA A 31 12.27 -11.59 -6.59
N VAL A 32 11.95 -10.72 -5.63
CA VAL A 32 11.57 -9.32 -5.91
C VAL A 32 12.76 -8.52 -6.41
N ARG A 33 13.94 -8.68 -5.79
CA ARG A 33 15.17 -8.01 -6.23
C ARG A 33 15.55 -8.41 -7.65
N ALA A 34 15.53 -9.70 -7.96
CA ALA A 34 15.80 -10.21 -9.31
C ALA A 34 14.80 -9.64 -10.32
N ARG A 35 13.52 -9.55 -9.95
CA ARG A 35 12.49 -8.98 -10.82
C ARG A 35 12.70 -7.48 -11.09
N LEU A 36 13.04 -6.71 -10.06
CA LEU A 36 13.33 -5.28 -10.19
C LEU A 36 14.57 -5.03 -11.06
N ALA A 37 15.63 -5.82 -10.88
CA ALA A 37 16.82 -5.74 -11.73
C ALA A 37 16.48 -5.99 -13.22
N ALA A 38 15.66 -7.00 -13.50
CA ALA A 38 15.21 -7.31 -14.86
C ALA A 38 14.26 -6.23 -15.46
N ASN A 39 13.74 -5.29 -14.67
CA ASN A 39 12.77 -4.28 -15.11
C ASN A 39 13.13 -2.86 -14.65
N ALA A 40 14.41 -2.57 -14.42
CA ALA A 40 14.84 -1.30 -13.80
C ALA A 40 14.44 -0.03 -14.60
N GLU A 41 14.31 -0.16 -15.92
CA GLU A 41 13.82 0.90 -16.82
C GLU A 41 12.31 1.16 -16.68
N ARG A 42 11.56 0.19 -16.15
CA ARG A 42 10.09 0.22 -16.11
C ARG A 42 9.52 0.37 -14.72
N VAL A 43 10.19 -0.18 -13.70
CA VAL A 43 9.70 -0.18 -12.33
C VAL A 43 10.85 0.02 -11.36
N GLU A 44 10.65 0.92 -10.40
CA GLU A 44 11.56 1.17 -9.30
C GLU A 44 10.78 1.08 -7.98
N LEU A 45 11.34 0.36 -7.00
CA LEU A 45 10.71 0.14 -5.70
C LEU A 45 11.43 0.96 -4.63
N HIS A 46 10.65 1.77 -3.92
CA HIS A 46 11.06 2.59 -2.79
C HIS A 46 10.42 1.99 -1.53
N LEU A 47 11.23 1.66 -0.53
CA LEU A 47 10.72 1.18 0.75
C LEU A 47 10.72 2.32 1.76
N THR A 48 9.60 2.52 2.45
CA THR A 48 9.54 3.49 3.53
C THR A 48 10.47 3.08 4.69
N PRO A 49 11.03 4.05 5.44
CA PRO A 49 11.67 3.76 6.71
C PRO A 49 10.70 3.02 7.63
N GLY A 50 11.18 2.03 8.37
CA GLY A 50 10.33 1.31 9.31
C GLY A 50 9.79 2.27 10.38
N TYR A 51 8.49 2.15 10.70
CA TYR A 51 7.82 2.90 11.76
C TYR A 51 7.77 4.44 11.59
N SER A 52 7.61 4.93 10.36
CA SER A 52 7.27 6.35 10.08
C SER A 52 5.92 6.48 9.36
N PRO A 53 4.77 6.28 10.06
CA PRO A 53 3.45 6.43 9.47
C PRO A 53 3.22 7.82 8.86
N GLU A 54 3.84 8.86 9.43
CA GLU A 54 3.80 10.24 8.95
C GLU A 54 4.45 10.45 7.57
N LEU A 55 5.32 9.53 7.14
CA LEU A 55 6.00 9.57 5.84
C LEU A 55 5.38 8.63 4.80
N ASN A 56 4.39 7.82 5.19
CA ASN A 56 3.69 6.94 4.26
C ASN A 56 2.48 7.69 3.66
N PRO A 57 2.51 8.13 2.39
CA PRO A 57 1.37 8.80 1.77
C PRO A 57 0.12 7.88 1.71
N GLY A 58 0.33 6.56 1.76
CA GLY A 58 -0.74 5.58 1.89
C GLY A 58 -1.49 5.67 3.21
N GLU A 59 -0.84 6.06 4.31
CA GLU A 59 -1.51 6.19 5.62
C GLU A 59 -2.49 7.37 5.63
N LEU A 60 -2.18 8.48 4.95
CA LEU A 60 -3.12 9.60 4.84
C LEU A 60 -4.38 9.19 4.07
N LEU A 61 -4.21 8.52 2.92
CA LEU A 61 -5.34 7.98 2.15
C LEU A 61 -6.11 6.93 2.94
N ASN A 62 -5.42 6.03 3.64
CA ASN A 62 -6.03 4.97 4.41
C ASN A 62 -6.77 5.50 5.63
N ALA A 63 -6.26 6.56 6.27
CA ALA A 63 -6.95 7.28 7.34
C ALA A 63 -8.24 7.93 6.83
N ASP A 64 -8.19 8.58 5.66
CA ASP A 64 -9.37 9.15 5.01
C ASP A 64 -10.41 8.08 4.66
N LEU A 65 -9.98 7.00 4.00
CA LEU A 65 -10.83 5.87 3.68
C LEU A 65 -11.42 5.22 4.93
N LYS A 66 -10.61 4.98 5.97
CA LYS A 66 -11.10 4.45 7.25
C LYS A 66 -12.13 5.40 7.86
N HIS A 67 -11.88 6.70 7.88
CA HIS A 67 -12.81 7.69 8.42
C HIS A 67 -14.16 7.64 7.68
N HIS A 68 -14.14 7.64 6.35
CA HIS A 68 -15.35 7.64 5.52
C HIS A 68 -16.08 6.29 5.50
N VAL A 69 -15.35 5.17 5.49
CA VAL A 69 -15.93 3.82 5.51
C VAL A 69 -16.48 3.45 6.90
N HIS A 70 -15.81 3.84 7.98
CA HIS A 70 -16.34 3.66 9.33
C HIS A 70 -17.52 4.62 9.61
N GLY A 71 -17.48 5.84 9.08
CA GLY A 71 -18.59 6.79 9.14
C GLY A 71 -19.86 6.27 8.45
N ALA A 72 -19.73 5.71 7.24
CA ALA A 72 -20.85 5.09 6.52
C ALA A 72 -21.50 3.93 7.29
N ARG A 73 -20.71 3.20 8.08
CA ARG A 73 -21.17 2.08 8.91
C ARG A 73 -21.92 2.55 10.17
N ALA A 74 -21.60 3.74 10.67
CA ALA A 74 -22.33 4.38 11.78
C ALA A 74 -23.68 4.94 11.32
N THR A 75 -23.77 5.47 10.08
CA THR A 75 -25.03 6.01 9.53
C THR A 75 -26.06 4.92 9.20
N LEU A 76 -25.61 3.70 8.90
CA LEU A 76 -26.49 2.55 8.63
C LEU A 76 -26.96 1.80 9.89
N CYS A 77 -26.39 2.10 11.05
CA CYS A 77 -26.76 1.47 12.33
C CYS A 77 -27.27 2.53 13.32
N GLY A 78 -28.28 3.29 12.91
CA GLY A 78 -29.06 4.13 13.82
C GLY A 78 -30.00 3.29 14.69
N THR A 79 -29.46 2.52 15.65
CA THR A 79 -29.99 2.30 17.02
C THR A 79 -29.19 1.22 17.73
N GLY A 80 -28.47 1.59 18.79
CA GLY A 80 -27.94 0.61 19.75
C GLY A 80 -26.56 0.97 20.28
N SER A 81 -26.51 1.49 21.50
CA SER A 81 -25.27 1.76 22.22
C SER A 81 -24.40 0.51 22.40
N ARG A 82 -23.08 0.68 22.23
CA ARG A 82 -22.08 0.26 23.22
C ARG A 82 -20.66 0.68 22.83
N SER A 83 -19.94 1.15 23.85
CA SER A 83 -18.55 1.59 23.81
C SER A 83 -17.60 0.47 23.38
N TRP A 84 -16.61 0.81 22.56
CA TRP A 84 -15.43 -0.02 22.37
C TRP A 84 -14.19 0.77 22.77
N ARG A 85 -13.71 0.45 23.98
CA ARG A 85 -12.38 0.80 24.48
C ARG A 85 -11.63 -0.54 24.54
N LEU A 86 -10.64 -0.71 23.66
CA LEU A 86 -9.44 -1.52 23.85
C LEU A 86 -8.31 -0.81 23.10
#